data_AF-A0A9D2J4P4-F1
#
_entry.id   AF-A0A9D2J4P4-F1
#
_cell.length_a   1.000
_cell.length_b   1.000
_cell.length_c   1.000
_cell.angle_alpha   90.00
_cell.angle_beta   90.00
_cell.angle_gamma   90.00
#
_symmetry.space_group_name_H-M   'P 1'
#
loop_
_entity.id
_entity.type
_entity.pdbx_description
1 polymer ?
#
loop_
_entity_poly.entity_id
_entity_poly.type
_entity_poly.pdbx_seq_one_letter_code
_entity_poly.pdbx_strand_id
1 'polypeptide(L)'
;MTGEPGTTRSTEGDSPGTALARLWRGEAPFVLAALLRRHGDYGDCEDAVQEAAEAAVRQWPRTGTPADPRAWLIRVASRRLIDRVRADTARTRREEALDDGAGTGANTGEPAQVGAVDGGPEADQLRLLLLCAHPALTRSSQVCLCLRAVAGLSVAQIATGFGVPARTMTQRLTRARSALRAAGARF
;
A
#
# COMPACT_ATOMS: atom_id res chain seq x y z
N MET A 1 14.46 -38.60 -38.18
CA MET A 1 15.64 -37.78 -37.81
C MET A 1 15.46 -36.43 -38.49
N THR A 2 14.77 -35.52 -37.82
CA THR A 2 14.63 -34.10 -38.21
C THR A 2 14.38 -33.36 -36.91
N GLY A 3 15.44 -32.74 -36.38
CA GLY A 3 15.40 -31.99 -35.14
C GLY A 3 14.76 -30.63 -35.35
N GLU A 4 13.83 -30.27 -34.47
CA GLU A 4 13.38 -28.88 -34.34
C GLU A 4 14.45 -28.05 -33.62
N PRO A 5 14.76 -26.83 -34.10
CA PRO A 5 15.65 -25.92 -33.39
C PRO A 5 14.93 -25.38 -32.15
N GLY A 6 15.42 -25.77 -30.98
CA GLY A 6 15.03 -25.20 -29.70
C GLY A 6 15.24 -23.68 -29.71
N THR A 7 14.14 -22.94 -29.62
CA THR A 7 14.19 -21.51 -29.27
C THR A 7 14.66 -21.41 -27.82
N THR A 8 15.97 -21.27 -27.63
CA THR A 8 16.52 -20.75 -26.38
C THR A 8 16.04 -19.31 -26.26
N ARG A 9 14.94 -19.11 -25.53
CA ARG A 9 14.52 -17.77 -25.10
C ARG A 9 15.56 -17.34 -24.07
N SER A 10 16.63 -16.71 -24.56
CA SER A 10 17.65 -16.06 -23.75
C SER A 10 16.96 -15.21 -22.69
N THR A 11 17.13 -15.57 -21.43
CA THR A 11 16.85 -14.69 -20.30
C THR A 11 17.84 -13.52 -20.38
N GLU A 12 17.48 -12.55 -21.21
CA GLU A 12 18.09 -11.23 -21.25
C GLU A 12 18.01 -10.66 -19.83
N GLY A 13 19.19 -10.36 -19.28
CA GLY A 13 19.37 -10.04 -17.87
C GLY A 13 18.41 -8.95 -17.42
N ASP A 14 17.51 -9.32 -16.52
CA ASP A 14 16.56 -8.39 -15.94
C ASP A 14 17.36 -7.29 -15.23
N SER A 15 17.30 -6.06 -15.73
CA SER A 15 18.00 -4.95 -15.08
C SER A 15 17.59 -4.90 -13.59
N PRO A 16 18.48 -4.53 -12.66
CA PRO A 16 18.17 -4.54 -11.23
C PRO A 16 16.86 -3.82 -10.87
N GLY A 17 16.53 -2.75 -11.60
CA GLY A 17 15.26 -2.02 -11.48
C GLY A 17 14.02 -2.83 -11.90
N THR A 18 14.14 -3.68 -12.92
CA THR A 18 13.05 -4.53 -13.41
C THR A 18 12.78 -5.70 -12.46
N ALA A 19 13.83 -6.26 -11.85
CA ALA A 19 13.73 -7.31 -10.84
C ALA A 19 13.03 -6.79 -9.58
N LEU A 20 13.44 -5.60 -9.12
CA LEU A 20 12.78 -4.89 -8.02
C LEU A 20 11.32 -4.59 -8.34
N ALA A 21 11.02 -4.09 -9.54
CA ALA A 21 9.64 -3.80 -9.94
C ALA A 21 8.76 -5.06 -10.00
N ARG A 22 9.32 -6.21 -10.38
CA ARG A 22 8.59 -7.49 -10.37
C ARG A 22 8.31 -7.98 -8.96
N LEU A 23 9.33 -7.97 -8.10
CA LEU A 23 9.18 -8.31 -6.68
C LEU A 23 8.15 -7.40 -6.01
N TRP A 24 8.24 -6.09 -6.26
CA TRP A 24 7.29 -5.11 -5.74
C TRP A 24 5.84 -5.42 -6.12
N ARG A 25 5.56 -5.76 -7.38
CA ARG A 25 4.21 -6.13 -7.81
C ARG A 25 3.66 -7.34 -7.07
N GLY A 26 4.53 -8.30 -6.74
CA GLY A 26 4.16 -9.48 -5.95
C GLY A 26 3.91 -9.16 -4.48
N GLU A 27 4.72 -8.28 -3.88
CA GLU A 27 4.69 -8.05 -2.42
C GLU A 27 3.76 -6.91 -1.97
N ALA A 28 3.61 -5.85 -2.77
CA ALA A 28 2.88 -4.65 -2.37
C ALA A 28 1.43 -4.92 -1.91
N PRO A 29 0.64 -5.79 -2.57
CA PRO A 29 -0.72 -6.12 -2.11
C PRO A 29 -0.74 -6.74 -0.70
N PHE A 30 0.19 -7.64 -0.40
CA PHE A 30 0.28 -8.29 0.91
C PHE A 30 0.73 -7.32 2.00
N VAL A 31 1.70 -6.45 1.70
CA VAL A 31 2.15 -5.41 2.63
C VAL A 31 0.99 -4.46 2.93
N LEU A 32 0.25 -3.99 1.91
CA LEU A 32 -0.89 -3.10 2.08
C LEU A 32 -2.00 -3.74 2.93
N ALA A 33 -2.37 -4.99 2.62
CA ALA A 33 -3.41 -5.71 3.36
C ALA A 33 -3.02 -5.92 4.83
N ALA A 34 -1.75 -6.26 5.10
CA ALA A 34 -1.24 -6.41 6.46
C ALA A 34 -1.26 -5.10 7.28
N LEU A 35 -0.99 -3.95 6.64
CA LEU A 35 -1.08 -2.64 7.30
C LEU A 35 -2.53 -2.22 7.54
N LEU A 36 -3.40 -2.42 6.54
CA LEU A 36 -4.82 -2.09 6.64
C LEU A 36 -5.48 -2.82 7.81
N ARG A 37 -5.17 -4.09 8.03
CA ARG A 37 -5.66 -4.85 9.20
C ARG A 37 -5.32 -4.17 10.54
N ARG A 38 -4.15 -3.52 10.63
CA ARG A 38 -3.67 -2.91 11.88
C ARG A 38 -4.07 -1.44 12.04
N HIS A 39 -4.20 -0.71 10.94
CA HIS A 39 -4.32 0.75 10.95
C HIS A 39 -5.63 1.28 10.34
N GLY A 40 -6.36 0.47 9.58
CA GLY A 40 -7.73 0.74 9.09
C GLY A 40 -7.87 1.80 7.99
N ASP A 41 -7.02 2.83 7.94
CA ASP A 41 -7.08 3.87 6.91
C ASP A 41 -6.31 3.49 5.65
N TYR A 42 -7.02 3.33 4.53
CA TYR A 42 -6.43 2.94 3.25
C TYR A 42 -5.38 3.92 2.75
N GLY A 43 -5.65 5.23 2.81
CA GLY A 43 -4.75 6.20 2.21
C GLY A 43 -3.43 6.29 2.98
N ASP A 44 -3.48 6.26 4.31
CA ASP A 44 -2.27 6.33 5.13
C ASP A 44 -1.44 5.06 4.97
N CYS A 45 -2.11 3.91 4.91
CA CYS A 45 -1.44 2.63 4.64
C CYS A 45 -0.80 2.60 3.26
N GLU A 46 -1.50 3.07 2.21
CA GLU A 46 -0.93 3.11 0.87
C GLU A 46 0.29 4.03 0.79
N ASP A 47 0.22 5.22 1.38
CA ASP A 47 1.33 6.16 1.38
C ASP A 47 2.54 5.58 2.13
N ALA A 48 2.32 4.92 3.26
CA ALA A 48 3.39 4.26 4.00
C ALA A 48 4.03 3.10 3.21
N VAL A 49 3.22 2.35 2.44
CA VAL A 49 3.71 1.32 1.51
C VAL A 49 4.58 1.96 0.44
N GLN A 50 4.17 3.09 -0.14
CA GLN A 50 4.96 3.81 -1.15
C GLN A 50 6.30 4.31 -0.57
N GLU A 51 6.32 4.88 0.63
CA GLU A 51 7.56 5.29 1.29
C GLU A 51 8.50 4.12 1.57
N ALA A 52 7.96 2.95 1.93
CA ALA A 52 8.76 1.74 2.09
C ALA A 52 9.36 1.27 0.75
N ALA A 53 8.63 1.43 -0.36
CA ALA A 53 9.14 1.16 -1.70
C ALA A 53 10.31 2.09 -2.04
N GLU A 54 10.19 3.40 -1.75
CA GLU A 54 11.26 4.36 -1.97
C GLU A 54 12.51 4.01 -1.16
N ALA A 55 12.34 3.59 0.09
CA ALA A 55 13.44 3.13 0.92
C ALA A 55 14.13 1.89 0.32
N ALA A 56 13.35 0.92 -0.19
CA ALA A 56 13.88 -0.26 -0.86
C ALA A 56 14.72 0.10 -2.09
N VAL A 57 14.21 0.98 -2.96
CA VAL A 57 14.92 1.47 -4.16
C VAL A 57 16.27 2.11 -3.81
N ARG A 58 16.35 2.83 -2.68
CA ARG A 58 17.60 3.48 -2.24
C ARG A 58 18.56 2.56 -1.49
N GLN A 59 18.05 1.53 -0.81
CA GLN A 59 18.85 0.69 0.08
C GLN A 59 19.31 -0.61 -0.58
N TRP A 60 18.42 -1.35 -1.24
CA TRP A 60 18.71 -2.69 -1.74
C TRP A 60 19.81 -2.76 -2.80
N PRO A 61 20.00 -1.77 -3.70
CA PRO A 61 21.15 -1.78 -4.61
C PRO A 61 22.50 -1.79 -3.90
N ARG A 62 22.57 -1.26 -2.67
CA ARG A 62 23.81 -1.18 -1.88
C ARG A 62 23.97 -2.34 -0.91
N THR A 63 22.87 -2.81 -0.33
CA THR A 63 22.88 -3.83 0.75
C THR A 63 22.47 -5.22 0.29
N GLY A 64 22.04 -5.37 -0.96
CA GLY A 64 21.32 -6.55 -1.42
C GLY A 64 19.84 -6.54 -0.99
N THR A 65 19.07 -7.41 -1.64
CA THR A 65 17.66 -7.66 -1.29
C THR A 65 17.60 -8.49 0.00
N PRO A 66 16.79 -8.11 1.00
CA PRO A 66 16.63 -8.88 2.23
C PRO A 66 16.14 -10.32 1.96
N ALA A 67 16.46 -11.24 2.86
CA ALA A 67 16.01 -12.64 2.77
C ALA A 67 14.47 -12.77 2.78
N ASP A 68 13.80 -11.90 3.55
CA ASP A 68 12.35 -11.73 3.52
C ASP A 68 12.02 -10.26 3.17
N PRO A 69 11.81 -9.96 1.87
CA PRO A 69 11.45 -8.62 1.41
C PRO A 69 10.12 -8.13 1.97
N ARG A 70 9.12 -9.02 2.11
CA ARG A 70 7.79 -8.69 2.61
C ARG A 70 7.86 -8.20 4.05
N ALA A 71 8.49 -8.99 4.93
CA ALA A 71 8.63 -8.63 6.33
C ALA A 71 9.43 -7.33 6.50
N TRP A 72 10.45 -7.12 5.66
CA TRP A 72 11.20 -5.86 5.65
C TRP A 72 10.31 -4.67 5.27
N LEU A 73 9.51 -4.78 4.20
CA LEU A 73 8.60 -3.73 3.75
C LEU A 73 7.52 -3.42 4.80
N ILE A 74 6.88 -4.45 5.38
CA ILE A 74 5.90 -4.28 6.47
C ILE A 74 6.53 -3.53 7.63
N ARG A 75 7.76 -3.88 8.03
CA ARG A 75 8.46 -3.24 9.13
C ARG A 75 8.74 -1.76 8.85
N VAL A 76 9.23 -1.44 7.65
CA VAL A 76 9.54 -0.05 7.26
C VAL A 76 8.25 0.77 7.20
N ALA A 77 7.22 0.27 6.53
CA ALA A 77 5.93 0.98 6.42
C ALA A 77 5.25 1.17 7.78
N SER A 78 5.27 0.15 8.65
CA SER A 78 4.70 0.24 10.00
C SER A 78 5.39 1.30 10.86
N ARG A 79 6.72 1.42 10.76
CA ARG A 79 7.47 2.48 11.44
C ARG A 79 7.04 3.86 10.97
N ARG A 80 6.88 4.06 9.65
CA ARG A 80 6.41 5.32 9.08
C ARG A 80 5.01 5.70 9.57
N LEU A 81 4.08 4.75 9.62
CA LEU A 81 2.74 4.99 10.17
C LEU A 81 2.79 5.41 11.64
N ILE A 82 3.59 4.74 12.46
CA ILE A 82 3.78 5.11 13.87
C ILE A 82 4.41 6.50 14.00
N ASP A 83 5.41 6.81 13.18
CA ASP A 83 6.08 8.11 13.19
C ASP A 83 5.13 9.24 12.78
N ARG A 84 4.23 9.00 11.81
CA ARG A 84 3.17 9.95 11.43
C ARG A 84 2.18 10.20 12.57
N VAL A 85 1.68 9.14 13.21
CA VAL A 85 0.78 9.28 14.38
C VAL A 85 1.45 10.05 15.51
N ARG A 86 2.74 9.80 15.76
CA ARG A 86 3.53 10.56 16.75
C ARG A 86 3.70 12.02 16.35
N ALA A 87 3.95 12.30 15.07
CA ALA A 87 4.11 13.66 14.55
C ALA A 87 2.80 14.45 14.66
N ASP A 88 1.67 13.85 14.29
CA ASP A 88 0.33 14.44 14.40
C ASP A 88 -0.04 14.68 15.86
N THR A 89 0.19 13.72 16.75
CA THR A 89 -0.04 13.90 18.20
C THR A 89 0.80 15.04 18.76
N ALA A 90 2.07 15.14 18.37
CA ALA A 90 2.94 16.23 18.77
C ALA A 90 2.50 17.58 18.17
N ARG A 91 1.93 17.57 16.96
CA ARG A 91 1.38 18.76 16.31
C ARG A 91 0.12 19.25 17.04
N THR A 92 -0.85 18.37 17.29
CA THR A 92 -2.05 18.69 18.05
C THR A 92 -1.71 19.21 19.44
N ARG A 93 -0.76 18.59 20.15
CA ARG A 93 -0.30 19.09 21.46
C ARG A 93 0.34 20.49 21.39
N ARG A 94 1.03 20.83 20.29
CA ARG A 94 1.59 22.18 20.11
C ARG A 94 0.50 23.19 19.75
N GLU A 95 -0.49 22.78 18.96
CA GLU A 95 -1.65 23.61 18.61
C GLU A 95 -2.52 23.86 19.86
N GLU A 96 -2.75 22.85 20.70
CA GLU A 96 -3.42 22.96 22.01
C GLU A 96 -2.60 23.79 23.02
N ALA A 97 -1.27 23.70 22.99
CA ALA A 97 -0.40 24.51 23.85
C ALA A 97 -0.27 25.98 23.41
N LEU A 98 -0.73 26.32 22.21
CA LEU A 98 -0.76 27.71 21.70
C LEU A 98 -2.12 28.38 21.91
N ASP A 99 -3.14 27.63 22.36
CA ASP A 99 -4.53 28.11 22.59
C ASP A 99 -4.90 28.23 24.09
N ASP A 100 -3.90 28.09 24.98
CA ASP A 100 -3.91 28.25 26.46
C ASP A 100 -5.13 27.72 27.27
N GLY A 101 -4.91 26.65 28.05
CA GLY A 101 -5.57 26.49 29.37
C GLY A 101 -6.61 25.38 29.56
N ALA A 102 -6.73 24.38 28.69
CA ALA A 102 -7.60 23.22 28.95
C ALA A 102 -6.82 21.90 28.88
N GLY A 103 -6.28 21.49 30.03
CA GLY A 103 -5.81 20.13 30.20
C GLY A 103 -6.96 19.15 30.00
N THR A 104 -6.92 18.39 28.91
CA THR A 104 -7.55 17.08 28.85
C THR A 104 -6.54 16.15 28.23
N GLY A 105 -5.93 15.32 29.07
CA GLY A 105 -5.09 14.22 28.62
C GLY A 105 -5.92 13.29 27.76
N ALA A 106 -5.87 13.50 26.44
CA ALA A 106 -6.33 12.53 25.48
C ALA A 106 -5.42 11.32 25.63
N ASN A 107 -5.93 10.33 26.35
CA ASN A 107 -5.37 9.00 26.51
C ASN A 107 -4.87 8.57 25.14
N THR A 108 -3.54 8.59 24.96
CA THR A 108 -2.90 8.07 23.76
C THR A 108 -3.09 6.57 23.87
N GLY A 109 -4.26 6.10 23.44
CA GLY A 109 -4.53 4.70 23.26
C GLY A 109 -3.44 4.19 22.34
N GLU A 110 -2.50 3.46 22.93
CA GLU A 110 -1.61 2.54 22.25
C GLU A 110 -2.44 1.90 21.13
N PRO A 111 -1.99 1.94 19.86
CA PRO A 111 -2.81 1.47 18.76
C PRO A 111 -3.27 0.09 19.14
N ALA A 112 -4.58 -0.05 19.35
CA ALA A 112 -5.17 -1.25 19.90
C ALA A 112 -4.51 -2.40 19.14
N GLN A 113 -3.86 -3.31 19.87
CA GLN A 113 -3.53 -4.60 19.32
C GLN A 113 -4.89 -5.23 19.03
N VAL A 114 -5.48 -4.89 17.87
CA VAL A 114 -6.68 -5.52 17.37
C VAL A 114 -6.25 -6.98 17.30
N GLY A 115 -6.77 -7.76 18.25
CA GLY A 115 -6.37 -9.13 18.47
C GLY A 115 -6.34 -9.85 17.14
N ALA A 116 -5.37 -10.76 16.98
CA ALA A 116 -5.23 -11.58 15.79
C ALA A 116 -6.60 -12.16 15.40
N VAL A 117 -7.26 -11.52 14.43
CA VAL A 117 -8.44 -12.09 13.80
C VAL A 117 -7.86 -13.10 12.82
N ASP A 118 -8.04 -14.37 13.14
CA ASP A 118 -7.55 -15.51 12.37
C ASP A 118 -7.85 -15.36 10.86
N GLY A 119 -6.89 -15.81 10.04
CA GLY A 119 -7.12 -15.97 8.60
C GLY A 119 -5.88 -15.86 7.69
N GLY A 120 -4.72 -15.42 8.19
CA GLY A 120 -3.50 -15.37 7.40
C GLY A 120 -3.53 -14.39 6.21
N PRO A 121 -2.50 -14.42 5.35
CA PRO A 121 -2.39 -13.53 4.18
C PRO A 121 -3.58 -13.60 3.22
N GLU A 122 -4.20 -14.77 3.08
CA GLU A 122 -5.34 -14.99 2.18
C GLU A 122 -6.59 -14.24 2.65
N ALA A 123 -6.88 -14.27 3.97
CA ALA A 123 -8.01 -13.54 4.52
C ALA A 123 -7.80 -12.01 4.46
N ASP A 124 -6.56 -11.54 4.62
CA ASP A 124 -6.22 -10.13 4.43
C ASP A 124 -6.47 -9.69 2.97
N GLN A 125 -6.07 -10.50 2.00
CA GLN A 125 -6.34 -10.18 0.59
C GLN A 125 -7.83 -10.16 0.26
N LEU A 126 -8.61 -11.11 0.79
CA LEU A 126 -10.07 -11.13 0.60
C LEU A 126 -10.72 -9.87 1.18
N ARG A 127 -10.33 -9.47 2.40
CA ARG A 127 -10.83 -8.23 3.02
C ARG A 127 -10.44 -7.00 2.19
N LEU A 128 -9.24 -6.95 1.63
CA LEU A 128 -8.82 -5.87 0.72
C LEU A 128 -9.67 -5.84 -0.56
N LEU A 129 -9.97 -7.00 -1.13
CA LEU A 129 -10.88 -7.12 -2.28
C LEU A 129 -12.27 -6.57 -1.96
N LEU A 130 -12.82 -6.93 -0.79
CA LEU A 130 -14.13 -6.44 -0.32
C LEU A 130 -14.14 -4.92 -0.10
N LEU A 131 -13.07 -4.37 0.47
CA LEU A 131 -12.91 -2.91 0.62
C LEU A 131 -12.87 -2.21 -0.76
N CYS A 132 -12.19 -2.79 -1.75
CA CYS A 132 -12.20 -2.27 -3.12
C CYS A 132 -13.59 -2.33 -3.78
N ALA A 133 -14.48 -3.23 -3.31
CA ALA A 133 -15.84 -3.39 -3.80
C ALA A 133 -16.89 -2.55 -3.05
N HIS A 134 -16.47 -1.61 -2.20
CA HIS A 134 -17.36 -0.81 -1.37
C HIS A 134 -18.42 -0.04 -2.21
N PRO A 135 -19.69 0.03 -1.79
CA PRO A 135 -20.78 0.65 -2.57
C PRO A 135 -20.64 2.16 -2.74
N ALA A 136 -19.85 2.84 -1.90
CA ALA A 136 -19.54 4.27 -2.06
C ALA A 136 -18.68 4.57 -3.31
N LEU A 137 -18.16 3.54 -3.98
CA LEU A 137 -17.33 3.67 -5.18
C LEU A 137 -18.16 3.42 -6.44
N THR A 138 -17.89 4.19 -7.49
CA THR A 138 -18.38 3.84 -8.84
C THR A 138 -17.79 2.50 -9.28
N ARG A 139 -18.48 1.77 -10.16
CA ARG A 139 -17.96 0.48 -10.66
C ARG A 139 -16.57 0.60 -11.30
N SER A 140 -16.33 1.69 -12.03
CA SER A 140 -15.00 1.96 -12.61
C SER A 140 -13.94 2.18 -11.53
N SER A 141 -14.28 2.88 -10.44
CA SER A 141 -13.37 3.08 -9.30
C SER A 141 -13.08 1.79 -8.55
N GLN A 142 -14.07 0.91 -8.37
CA GLN A 142 -13.90 -0.40 -7.75
C GLN A 142 -12.88 -1.25 -8.52
N VAL A 143 -13.07 -1.37 -9.84
CA VAL A 143 -12.16 -2.13 -10.72
C VAL A 143 -10.75 -1.51 -10.69
N CYS A 144 -10.66 -0.18 -10.77
CA CYS A 144 -9.39 0.54 -10.72
C CYS A 144 -8.62 0.29 -9.41
N LEU A 145 -9.30 0.39 -8.26
CA LEU A 145 -8.70 0.11 -6.96
C LEU A 145 -8.29 -1.35 -6.82
N CYS A 146 -9.12 -2.29 -7.28
CA CYS A 146 -8.76 -3.72 -7.26
C CYS A 146 -7.48 -3.98 -8.07
N LEU A 147 -7.37 -3.44 -9.29
CA LEU A 147 -6.17 -3.58 -10.11
C LEU A 147 -4.93 -2.96 -9.43
N ARG A 148 -5.09 -1.83 -8.74
CA ARG A 148 -3.99 -1.12 -8.08
C ARG A 148 -3.54 -1.79 -6.78
N ALA A 149 -4.49 -2.20 -5.95
CA ALA A 149 -4.29 -2.62 -4.57
C ALA A 149 -4.15 -4.14 -4.43
N VAL A 150 -4.95 -4.91 -5.18
CA VAL A 150 -4.98 -6.38 -5.10
C VAL A 150 -4.06 -6.98 -6.17
N ALA A 151 -4.19 -6.55 -7.42
CA ALA A 151 -3.37 -7.09 -8.51
C ALA A 151 -1.99 -6.42 -8.65
N GLY A 152 -1.73 -5.35 -7.89
CA GLY A 152 -0.43 -4.68 -7.85
C GLY A 152 -0.03 -3.95 -9.14
N LEU A 153 -0.97 -3.65 -10.05
CA LEU A 153 -0.65 -2.93 -11.30
C LEU A 153 -0.26 -1.48 -11.02
N SER A 154 0.66 -0.96 -11.85
CA SER A 154 1.02 0.45 -11.81
C SER A 154 -0.09 1.32 -12.38
N VAL A 155 -0.12 2.61 -11.98
CA VAL A 155 -1.07 3.59 -12.53
C VAL A 155 -0.99 3.67 -14.06
N ALA A 156 0.22 3.58 -14.63
CA ALA A 156 0.42 3.59 -16.07
C ALA A 156 -0.21 2.36 -16.75
N GLN A 157 -0.02 1.16 -16.18
CA GLN A 157 -0.62 -0.07 -16.73
C GLN A 157 -2.15 -0.01 -16.69
N ILE A 158 -2.72 0.49 -15.58
CA ILE A 158 -4.17 0.66 -15.44
C ILE A 158 -4.66 1.71 -16.43
N ALA A 159 -3.97 2.84 -16.58
CA ALA A 159 -4.32 3.89 -17.53
C ALA A 159 -4.37 3.37 -18.98
N THR A 160 -3.37 2.58 -19.38
CA THR A 160 -3.34 1.90 -20.68
C THR A 160 -4.53 0.97 -20.87
N GLY A 161 -4.85 0.12 -19.88
CA GLY A 161 -5.98 -0.80 -19.95
C GLY A 161 -7.34 -0.09 -20.03
N PHE A 162 -7.45 1.11 -19.44
CA PHE A 162 -8.67 1.94 -19.50
C PHE A 162 -8.69 2.90 -20.70
N GLY A 163 -7.62 2.97 -21.50
CA GLY A 163 -7.52 3.90 -22.63
C GLY A 163 -7.58 5.38 -22.22
N VAL A 164 -7.05 5.75 -21.04
CA VAL A 164 -7.06 7.13 -20.54
C VAL A 164 -5.65 7.63 -20.23
N PRO A 165 -5.42 8.96 -20.19
CA PRO A 165 -4.14 9.51 -19.74
C PRO A 165 -3.81 9.08 -18.29
N ALA A 166 -2.53 8.85 -18.00
CA ALA A 166 -2.06 8.48 -16.66
C ALA A 166 -2.51 9.48 -15.59
N ARG A 167 -2.50 10.79 -15.90
CA ARG A 167 -3.01 11.84 -15.02
C ARG A 167 -4.48 11.66 -14.64
N THR A 168 -5.32 11.28 -15.62
CA THR A 168 -6.74 11.00 -15.39
C THR A 168 -6.91 9.80 -14.46
N MET A 169 -6.09 8.77 -14.65
CA MET A 169 -6.12 7.59 -13.79
C MET A 169 -5.67 7.90 -12.35
N THR A 170 -4.61 8.70 -12.18
CA THR A 170 -4.19 9.19 -10.85
C THR A 170 -5.34 9.91 -10.15
N GLN A 171 -5.98 10.86 -10.82
CA GLN A 171 -7.11 11.60 -10.23
C GLN A 171 -8.30 10.71 -9.88
N ARG A 172 -8.54 9.64 -10.67
CA ARG A 172 -9.60 8.67 -10.39
C ARG A 172 -9.29 7.88 -9.12
N LEU A 173 -8.05 7.40 -8.98
CA LEU A 173 -7.58 6.70 -7.79
C LEU A 173 -7.65 7.58 -6.54
N THR A 174 -7.19 8.84 -6.63
CA THR A 174 -7.26 9.80 -5.51
C THR A 174 -8.70 10.00 -5.06
N ARG A 175 -9.63 10.26 -5.99
CA ARG A 175 -11.06 10.43 -5.68
C ARG A 175 -11.68 9.18 -5.07
N ALA A 176 -11.32 7.99 -5.56
CA ALA A 176 -11.79 6.73 -5.01
C ALA A 176 -11.37 6.57 -3.54
N ARG A 177 -10.14 6.91 -3.19
CA ARG A 177 -9.64 6.84 -1.80
C ARG A 177 -10.34 7.86 -0.90
N SER A 178 -10.53 9.09 -1.39
CA SER A 178 -11.31 10.10 -0.67
C SER A 178 -12.74 9.64 -0.42
N ALA A 179 -13.37 8.95 -1.38
CA ALA A 179 -14.71 8.39 -1.21
C ALA A 179 -14.77 7.28 -0.14
N LEU A 180 -13.77 6.39 -0.11
CA LEU A 180 -13.67 5.37 0.96
C LEU A 180 -13.50 6.02 2.33
N ARG A 181 -12.62 7.02 2.45
CA ARG A 181 -12.42 7.78 3.69
C ARG A 181 -13.69 8.50 4.14
N ALA A 182 -14.36 9.20 3.23
CA ALA A 182 -15.61 9.91 3.52
C ALA A 182 -16.75 8.98 3.94
N ALA A 183 -16.77 7.75 3.41
CA ALA A 183 -17.74 6.73 3.80
C ALA A 183 -17.40 6.03 5.13
N GLY A 184 -16.27 6.36 5.77
CA GLY A 184 -15.79 5.67 6.96
C GLY A 184 -15.43 4.19 6.72
N ALA A 185 -15.19 3.81 5.45
CA ALA A 185 -14.85 2.45 5.10
C ALA A 185 -13.47 2.11 5.66
N ARG A 186 -13.45 1.25 6.68
CA ARG A 186 -12.25 0.76 7.36
C ARG A 186 -12.18 -0.76 7.20
N PHE A 187 -10.96 -1.26 7.33
CA PHE A 187 -10.67 -2.69 7.36
C PHE A 187 -11.02 -3.31 8.72
#